data_AF-A0A2V8N983-F1
#
_entry.id   AF-A0A2V8N983-F1
#
_cell.length_a   1.000
_cell.length_b   1.000
_cell.length_c   1.000
_cell.angle_alpha   90.00
_cell.angle_beta   90.00
_cell.angle_gamma   90.00
#
_symmetry.space_group_name_H-M   'P 1'
#
loop_
_entity.id
_entity.type
_entity.pdbx_description
1 polymer ?
#
loop_
_entity_poly.entity_id
_entity_poly.type
_entity_poly.pdbx_seq_one_letter_code
_entity_poly.pdbx_strand_id
1 'polypeptide(L)'
;MFGSTILEVAIGVIFVYLFISLVCSAVNEIFSSIINKRGRNLFEGIKNLLNDPKFTGLAQQLYSHGLVDGISQGVADLKAHTRLPSYMPSNTFSLALIDLLGSKGAADNWQDAINQKQKDLDAATASLAKSPDDPDLKKKKDDAQVALGQANSLAKRAAAARAAHSSAEEAALNVTGHKDTEALAAASTALEKALALGRELAAKHPDPLGNIQTAVEQL
;
A
#
# COMPACT_ATOMS: atom_id res chain seq x y z
N MET A 1 -10.85 56.93 27.42
CA MET A 1 -11.52 56.29 28.55
C MET A 1 -13.00 56.22 28.19
N PHE A 2 -13.58 55.03 28.08
CA PHE A 2 -14.89 54.77 27.43
C PHE A 2 -16.10 55.29 28.23
N GLY A 3 -15.89 56.27 29.12
CA GLY A 3 -16.93 56.90 29.96
C GLY A 3 -17.57 55.97 30.99
N SER A 4 -17.26 54.68 30.96
CA SER A 4 -17.84 53.65 31.82
C SER A 4 -16.75 52.74 32.36
N THR A 5 -16.50 52.84 33.67
CA THR A 5 -15.54 52.02 34.41
C THR A 5 -15.85 50.54 34.27
N ILE A 6 -17.13 50.15 34.18
CA ILE A 6 -17.53 48.76 34.02
C ILE A 6 -17.08 48.19 32.67
N LEU A 7 -17.13 49.00 31.61
CA LEU A 7 -16.76 48.58 30.25
C LEU A 7 -15.24 48.39 30.15
N GLU A 8 -14.47 49.29 30.76
CA GLU A 8 -13.02 49.20 30.78
C GLU A 8 -12.53 47.97 31.56
N VAL A 9 -13.16 47.68 32.71
CA VAL A 9 -12.86 46.47 33.49
C VAL A 9 -13.26 45.21 32.71
N ALA A 10 -14.43 45.18 32.07
CA ALA A 10 -14.89 44.04 31.29
C ALA A 10 -13.93 43.71 30.13
N ILE A 11 -13.48 44.74 29.39
CA ILE A 11 -12.50 44.56 28.31
C ILE A 11 -11.18 44.02 28.85
N GLY A 12 -10.69 44.55 29.99
CA GLY A 12 -9.48 44.06 30.63
C GLY A 12 -9.55 42.58 31.02
N VAL A 13 -10.66 42.14 31.61
CA VAL A 13 -10.88 40.74 32.01
C VAL A 13 -10.94 39.81 30.78
N ILE A 14 -11.61 40.23 29.70
CA ILE A 14 -11.66 39.47 28.45
C ILE A 14 -10.24 39.27 27.88
N PHE A 15 -9.44 40.33 27.83
CA PHE A 15 -8.06 40.24 27.34
C PHE A 15 -7.19 39.32 28.20
N VAL A 16 -7.29 39.40 29.52
CA VAL A 16 -6.57 38.52 30.44
C VAL A 16 -6.98 37.05 30.23
N TYR A 17 -8.29 36.79 30.09
CA TYR A 17 -8.80 35.44 29.82
C TYR A 17 -8.29 34.89 28.49
N LEU A 18 -8.33 35.68 27.41
CA LEU A 18 -7.83 35.29 26.10
C LEU A 18 -6.32 35.05 26.12
N PHE A 19 -5.56 35.88 26.83
CA PHE A 19 -4.12 35.73 26.97
C PHE A 19 -3.74 34.43 27.70
N ILE A 20 -4.39 34.16 28.85
CA ILE A 20 -4.17 32.91 29.60
C ILE A 20 -4.58 31.69 28.75
N SER A 21 -5.66 31.78 27.99
CA SER A 21 -6.10 30.71 27.08
C SER A 21 -5.06 30.42 25.99
N LEU A 22 -4.48 31.46 25.38
CA LEU A 22 -3.42 31.34 24.38
C LEU A 22 -2.17 30.67 24.98
N VAL A 23 -1.74 31.11 26.17
CA VAL A 23 -0.58 30.54 26.87
C VAL A 23 -0.82 29.06 27.18
N CYS A 24 -2.00 28.69 27.66
CA CYS A 24 -2.35 27.30 27.92
C CYS A 24 -2.30 26.44 26.65
N SER A 25 -2.78 26.96 25.52
CA SER A 25 -2.70 26.28 24.21
C SER A 25 -1.24 26.11 23.75
N ALA A 26 -0.41 27.15 23.86
CA ALA A 26 0.99 27.10 23.46
C ALA A 26 1.78 26.07 24.29
N VAL A 27 1.54 26.01 25.60
CA VAL A 27 2.16 25.02 26.48
C VAL A 27 1.76 23.60 26.07
N ASN A 28 0.47 23.34 25.83
CA ASN A 28 -0.01 22.05 25.35
C ASN A 28 0.58 21.66 23.98
N GLU A 29 0.74 22.63 23.08
CA GLU A 29 1.35 22.39 21.78
C GLU A 29 2.84 22.05 21.88
N ILE A 30 3.58 22.70 22.78
CA ILE A 30 4.99 22.37 23.06
C ILE A 30 5.12 20.93 23.56
N PHE A 31 4.31 20.51 24.55
CA PHE A 31 4.31 19.14 25.03
C PHE A 31 3.93 18.12 23.94
N SER A 32 3.00 18.48 23.05
CA SER A 32 2.60 17.63 21.93
C SER A 32 3.68 17.55 20.83
N SER A 33 4.37 18.67 20.56
CA SER A 33 5.45 18.81 19.58
C SER A 33 6.66 17.95 19.95
N ILE A 34 7.04 17.93 21.23
CA ILE A 34 8.18 17.15 21.73
C ILE A 34 7.95 15.63 21.58
N ILE A 35 6.69 15.16 21.53
CA ILE A 35 6.37 13.73 21.53
C ILE A 35 6.28 13.13 20.09
N ASN A 36 6.56 13.87 19.02
CA ASN A 36 6.44 13.37 17.63
C ASN A 36 5.10 12.65 17.34
N LYS A 37 4.02 12.99 18.07
CA LYS A 37 2.71 12.27 17.98
C LYS A 37 2.16 12.25 16.56
N ARG A 38 2.39 13.33 15.81
CA ARG A 38 1.92 13.47 14.42
C ARG A 38 2.55 12.42 13.50
N GLY A 39 3.86 12.23 13.60
CA GLY A 39 4.56 11.22 12.81
C GLY A 39 4.18 9.80 13.19
N ARG A 40 3.95 9.53 14.48
CA ARG A 40 3.49 8.21 14.95
C ARG A 40 2.05 7.91 14.51
N ASN A 41 1.15 8.89 14.59
CA ASN A 41 -0.22 8.73 14.12
C ASN A 41 -0.29 8.50 12.61
N LEU A 42 0.50 9.25 11.84
CA LEU A 42 0.57 9.06 10.39
C LEU A 42 1.09 7.65 10.05
N PHE A 43 2.15 7.22 10.73
CA PHE A 43 2.75 5.90 10.53
C PHE A 43 1.79 4.75 10.88
N GLU A 44 1.14 4.80 12.04
CA GLU A 44 0.12 3.81 12.40
C GLU A 44 -1.10 3.88 11.47
N GLY A 45 -1.50 5.08 11.04
CA GLY A 45 -2.55 5.27 10.06
C GLY A 45 -2.24 4.57 8.73
N ILE A 46 -1.02 4.72 8.21
CA ILE A 46 -0.57 4.08 6.97
C ILE A 46 -0.48 2.56 7.12
N LYS A 47 0.04 2.06 8.25
CA LYS A 47 0.06 0.62 8.56
C LYS A 47 -1.34 0.03 8.55
N ASN A 48 -2.30 0.70 9.19
CA ASN A 48 -3.69 0.24 9.22
C ASN A 48 -4.36 0.35 7.85
N LEU A 49 -4.13 1.44 7.11
CA LEU A 49 -4.69 1.65 5.77
C LEU A 49 -4.23 0.57 4.78
N LEU A 50 -2.97 0.15 4.87
CA LEU A 50 -2.37 -0.88 4.01
C LEU A 50 -2.45 -2.29 4.62
N ASN A 51 -3.16 -2.45 5.74
CA ASN A 51 -3.30 -3.72 6.47
C ASN A 51 -1.96 -4.42 6.78
N ASP A 52 -0.93 -3.65 7.17
CA ASP A 52 0.42 -4.12 7.50
C ASP A 52 0.78 -3.77 8.97
N PRO A 53 0.15 -4.43 9.96
CA PRO A 53 0.38 -4.12 11.37
C PRO A 53 1.81 -4.42 11.84
N LYS A 54 2.52 -5.34 11.15
CA LYS A 54 3.89 -5.74 11.46
C LYS A 54 4.96 -4.91 10.75
N PHE A 55 4.57 -4.02 9.82
CA PHE A 55 5.49 -3.21 9.03
C PHE A 55 6.54 -4.08 8.28
N THR A 56 6.06 -5.14 7.64
CA THR A 56 6.89 -6.09 6.87
C THR A 56 6.44 -6.23 5.42
N GLY A 57 5.35 -5.57 5.06
CA GLY A 57 4.69 -5.67 3.77
C GLY A 57 4.72 -4.34 3.01
N LEU A 58 3.55 -3.95 2.50
CA LEU A 58 3.39 -2.79 1.64
C LEU A 58 3.77 -1.48 2.33
N ALA A 59 3.47 -1.34 3.63
CA ALA A 59 3.80 -0.12 4.35
C ALA A 59 5.32 0.06 4.43
N GLN A 60 6.08 -0.99 4.77
CA GLN A 60 7.54 -0.92 4.81
C GLN A 60 8.14 -0.50 3.46
N GLN A 61 7.63 -1.08 2.38
CA GLN A 61 8.15 -0.83 1.04
C GLN A 61 7.81 0.56 0.54
N LEU A 62 6.63 1.06 0.91
CA LEU A 62 6.23 2.43 0.64
C LEU A 62 7.19 3.41 1.33
N TYR A 63 7.59 3.14 2.58
CA TYR A 63 8.57 3.97 3.29
C TYR A 63 10.00 3.83 2.75
N SER A 64 10.35 2.71 2.11
CA SER A 64 11.64 2.56 1.40
C SER A 64 11.64 3.15 -0.01
N HIS A 65 10.49 3.63 -0.49
CA HIS A 65 10.37 4.16 -1.84
C HIS A 65 11.16 5.47 -1.98
N GLY A 66 11.89 5.69 -3.09
CA GLY A 66 12.77 6.86 -3.24
C GLY A 66 12.06 8.22 -3.07
N LEU A 67 10.77 8.31 -3.43
CA LEU A 67 9.95 9.50 -3.21
C LEU A 67 9.56 9.73 -1.73
N VAL A 68 9.51 8.67 -0.93
CA VAL A 68 9.10 8.70 0.48
C VAL A 68 10.31 8.71 1.41
N ASP A 69 11.36 7.95 1.10
CA ASP A 69 12.61 7.90 1.86
C ASP A 69 13.26 9.29 1.95
N GLY A 70 13.13 10.12 0.92
CA GLY A 70 13.59 11.52 0.95
C GLY A 70 12.90 12.40 2.01
N ILE A 71 11.66 12.07 2.41
CA ILE A 71 10.92 12.78 3.47
C ILE A 71 10.92 12.03 4.81
N SER A 72 11.26 10.73 4.81
CA SER A 72 11.32 9.87 5.98
C SER A 72 12.75 9.41 6.25
N GLN A 73 13.42 9.95 7.25
CA GLN A 73 14.81 9.57 7.51
C GLN A 73 14.87 8.20 8.19
N GLY A 74 15.25 7.16 7.44
CA GLY A 74 15.55 5.83 7.99
C GLY A 74 14.34 5.11 8.59
N VAL A 75 13.12 5.33 8.07
CA VAL A 75 11.90 4.61 8.53
C VAL A 75 11.82 3.20 7.95
N ALA A 76 12.45 2.96 6.80
CA ALA A 76 12.50 1.64 6.17
C ALA A 76 13.25 0.59 7.01
N ASP A 77 14.25 1.03 7.80
CA ASP A 77 14.99 0.19 8.73
C ASP A 77 14.74 0.66 10.17
N LEU A 78 13.84 -0.05 10.86
CA LEU A 78 13.46 0.21 12.25
C LEU A 78 14.65 0.09 13.24
N LYS A 79 15.83 -0.38 12.80
CA LYS A 79 17.05 -0.46 13.60
C LYS A 79 17.94 0.77 13.50
N ALA A 80 17.74 1.66 12.52
CA ALA A 80 18.49 2.89 12.35
C ALA A 80 17.88 4.05 13.18
N HIS A 81 18.58 5.18 13.29
CA HIS A 81 17.99 6.39 13.86
C HIS A 81 16.88 6.92 12.95
N THR A 82 15.65 6.50 13.27
CA THR A 82 14.47 6.79 12.48
C THR A 82 13.82 8.11 12.88
N ARG A 83 13.60 8.99 11.89
CA ARG A 83 12.71 10.16 12.04
C ARG A 83 11.45 9.96 11.21
N LEU A 84 10.34 9.75 11.92
CA LEU A 84 9.03 9.64 11.32
C LEU A 84 8.63 11.00 10.69
N PRO A 85 8.13 11.02 9.45
CA PRO A 85 7.65 12.25 8.84
C PRO A 85 6.41 12.74 9.58
N SER A 86 6.37 14.03 9.93
CA SER A 86 5.18 14.63 10.57
C SER A 86 4.00 14.79 9.62
N TYR A 87 4.24 14.69 8.30
CA TYR A 87 3.25 14.81 7.24
C TYR A 87 3.76 14.09 5.97
N MET A 88 2.85 13.49 5.21
CA MET A 88 3.12 12.91 3.90
C MET A 88 2.13 13.50 2.89
N PRO A 89 2.58 14.23 1.86
CA PRO A 89 1.68 14.78 0.85
C PRO A 89 0.92 13.68 0.11
N SER A 90 -0.37 13.90 -0.15
CA SER A 90 -1.22 12.90 -0.83
C SER A 90 -0.68 12.51 -2.21
N ASN A 91 -0.14 13.46 -2.98
CA ASN A 91 0.46 13.16 -4.29
C ASN A 91 1.70 12.26 -4.17
N THR A 92 2.58 12.51 -3.20
CA THR A 92 3.76 11.68 -2.96
C THR A 92 3.36 10.28 -2.55
N PHE A 93 2.38 10.15 -1.64
CA PHE A 93 1.83 8.86 -1.23
C PHE A 93 1.22 8.10 -2.41
N SER A 94 0.33 8.72 -3.17
CA SER A 94 -0.36 8.06 -4.29
C SER A 94 0.59 7.66 -5.41
N LEU A 95 1.54 8.53 -5.79
CA LEU A 95 2.53 8.19 -6.82
C LEU A 95 3.44 7.06 -6.37
N ALA A 96 3.95 7.12 -5.13
CA ALA A 96 4.77 6.05 -4.59
C ALA A 96 3.98 4.74 -4.45
N LEU A 97 2.69 4.80 -4.11
CA LEU A 97 1.85 3.63 -4.03
C LEU A 97 1.54 3.04 -5.40
N ILE A 98 1.22 3.87 -6.40
CA ILE A 98 0.99 3.42 -7.78
C ILE A 98 2.27 2.84 -8.37
N ASP A 99 3.42 3.47 -8.16
CA ASP A 99 4.71 2.94 -8.62
C ASP A 99 5.06 1.65 -7.88
N LEU A 100 4.81 1.55 -6.57
CA LEU A 100 4.99 0.33 -5.80
C LEU A 100 4.05 -0.79 -6.28
N LEU A 101 2.80 -0.48 -6.61
CA LEU A 101 1.83 -1.44 -7.16
C LEU A 101 2.12 -1.76 -8.63
N GLY A 102 2.71 -0.85 -9.39
CA GLY A 102 3.12 -1.05 -10.79
C GLY A 102 4.38 -1.92 -10.87
N SER A 103 5.37 -1.65 -10.02
CA SER A 103 6.63 -2.40 -9.88
C SER A 103 6.42 -3.74 -9.19
N LYS A 104 5.66 -3.83 -8.08
CA LYS A 104 5.32 -5.14 -7.47
C LYS A 104 4.22 -5.88 -8.21
N GLY A 105 3.39 -5.13 -8.90
CA GLY A 105 2.49 -5.63 -9.89
C GLY A 105 3.21 -6.04 -11.17
N ALA A 106 4.54 -5.99 -11.30
CA ALA A 106 5.30 -6.40 -12.49
C ALA A 106 6.68 -7.07 -12.18
N ALA A 107 6.78 -8.37 -12.46
CA ALA A 107 8.01 -9.14 -12.70
C ALA A 107 8.87 -9.65 -11.52
N ASP A 108 9.44 -8.83 -10.62
CA ASP A 108 10.66 -9.29 -9.93
C ASP A 108 10.44 -10.24 -8.72
N ASN A 109 9.43 -10.02 -7.88
CA ASN A 109 9.23 -10.86 -6.67
C ASN A 109 8.51 -12.19 -6.93
N TRP A 110 7.84 -12.36 -8.08
CA TRP A 110 7.17 -13.63 -8.41
C TRP A 110 8.19 -14.70 -8.78
N GLN A 111 9.24 -14.33 -9.50
CA GLN A 111 10.32 -15.23 -9.85
C GLN A 111 11.06 -15.69 -8.60
N ASP A 112 11.34 -14.79 -7.66
CA ASP A 112 11.97 -15.13 -6.37
C ASP A 112 11.09 -16.01 -5.48
N ALA A 113 9.78 -15.73 -5.42
CA ALA A 113 8.84 -16.58 -4.70
C ALA A 113 8.74 -17.99 -5.33
N ILE A 114 8.74 -18.09 -6.67
CA ILE A 114 8.77 -19.37 -7.39
C ILE A 114 10.09 -20.10 -7.14
N ASN A 115 11.22 -19.40 -7.20
CA ASN A 115 12.55 -19.95 -6.94
C ASN A 115 12.66 -20.49 -5.50
N GLN A 116 12.08 -19.79 -4.52
CA GLN A 116 12.04 -20.25 -3.14
C GLN A 116 11.17 -21.49 -2.98
N LYS A 117 9.97 -21.52 -3.59
CA LYS A 117 9.09 -22.70 -3.58
C LYS A 117 9.72 -23.90 -4.28
N GLN A 118 10.51 -23.67 -5.34
CA GLN A 118 11.27 -24.71 -6.02
C GLN A 118 12.36 -25.28 -5.11
N LYS A 119 13.11 -24.44 -4.41
CA LYS A 119 14.08 -24.88 -3.39
C LYS A 119 13.43 -25.71 -2.27
N ASP A 120 12.23 -25.31 -1.82
CA ASP A 120 11.49 -26.06 -0.79
C ASP A 120 11.08 -27.46 -1.29
N LEU A 121 10.69 -27.57 -2.58
CA LEU A 121 10.39 -28.86 -3.23
C LEU A 121 11.66 -29.73 -3.37
N ASP A 122 12.78 -29.12 -3.76
CA ASP A 122 14.07 -29.80 -3.89
C ASP A 122 14.58 -30.30 -2.52
N ALA A 123 14.37 -29.53 -1.45
CA ALA A 123 14.68 -29.94 -0.08
C ALA A 123 13.76 -31.06 0.43
N ALA A 124 12.47 -31.01 0.11
CA ALA A 124 11.51 -32.06 0.45
C ALA A 124 11.80 -33.37 -0.29
N THR A 125 12.18 -33.30 -1.58
CA THR A 125 12.58 -34.47 -2.37
C THR A 125 13.91 -35.07 -1.90
N ALA A 126 14.89 -34.25 -1.54
CA ALA A 126 16.15 -34.71 -0.95
C ALA A 126 15.96 -35.38 0.43
N SER A 127 14.98 -34.92 1.20
CA SER A 127 14.62 -35.51 2.50
C SER A 127 13.89 -36.85 2.32
N LEU A 128 12.99 -36.94 1.34
CA LEU A 128 12.32 -38.20 0.97
C LEU A 128 13.30 -39.24 0.38
N ALA A 129 14.33 -38.82 -0.36
CA ALA A 129 15.36 -39.72 -0.89
C ALA A 129 16.20 -40.40 0.21
N LYS A 130 16.31 -39.79 1.40
CA LYS A 130 17.02 -40.36 2.56
C LYS A 130 16.17 -41.33 3.38
N SER A 131 14.84 -41.22 3.31
CA SER A 131 13.86 -42.11 3.96
C SER A 131 12.64 -42.33 3.05
N PRO A 132 12.67 -43.33 2.15
CA PRO A 132 11.66 -43.50 1.08
C PRO A 132 10.25 -43.91 1.55
N ASP A 133 10.13 -44.48 2.74
CA ASP A 133 8.88 -45.05 3.27
C ASP A 133 8.19 -44.19 4.34
N ASP A 134 8.68 -42.97 4.58
CA ASP A 134 8.05 -42.05 5.53
C ASP A 134 6.81 -41.37 4.89
N PRO A 135 5.59 -41.65 5.38
CA PRO A 135 4.35 -41.10 4.83
C PRO A 135 4.23 -39.58 5.02
N ASP A 136 4.84 -39.00 6.05
CA ASP A 136 4.80 -37.55 6.30
C ASP A 136 5.69 -36.78 5.32
N LEU A 137 6.82 -37.37 4.92
CA LEU A 137 7.71 -36.80 3.90
C LEU A 137 7.10 -36.87 2.49
N LYS A 138 6.35 -37.93 2.17
CA LYS A 138 5.57 -38.01 0.91
C LYS A 138 4.53 -36.91 0.83
N LYS A 139 3.74 -36.73 1.91
CA LYS A 139 2.72 -35.67 1.99
C LYS A 139 3.32 -34.27 1.85
N LYS A 140 4.44 -33.98 2.52
CA LYS A 140 5.14 -32.68 2.41
C LYS A 140 5.62 -32.39 0.98
N LYS A 141 6.09 -33.40 0.25
CA LYS A 141 6.48 -33.25 -1.16
C LYS A 141 5.28 -32.94 -2.04
N ASP A 142 4.18 -33.67 -1.86
CA ASP A 142 2.96 -33.48 -2.64
C ASP A 142 2.35 -32.10 -2.38
N ASP A 143 2.29 -31.67 -1.12
CA ASP A 143 1.83 -30.33 -0.73
C ASP A 143 2.72 -29.21 -1.32
N ALA A 144 4.05 -29.39 -1.28
CA ALA A 144 4.99 -28.45 -1.88
C ALA A 144 4.85 -28.36 -3.41
N GLN A 145 4.60 -29.50 -4.08
CA GLN A 145 4.41 -29.57 -5.52
C GLN A 145 3.09 -28.91 -5.95
N VAL A 146 2.01 -29.13 -5.19
CA VAL A 146 0.73 -28.45 -5.41
C VAL A 146 0.88 -26.94 -5.23
N ALA A 147 1.55 -26.50 -4.16
CA ALA A 147 1.79 -25.08 -3.89
C ALA A 147 2.61 -24.40 -5.01
N LEU A 148 3.61 -25.09 -5.55
CA LEU A 148 4.42 -24.59 -6.67
C LEU A 148 3.61 -24.50 -7.97
N GLY A 149 2.78 -25.51 -8.26
CA GLY A 149 1.87 -25.49 -9.41
C GLY A 149 0.87 -24.33 -9.33
N GLN A 150 0.32 -24.07 -8.15
CA GLN A 150 -0.57 -22.94 -7.90
C GLN A 150 0.14 -21.60 -8.11
N ALA A 151 1.34 -21.42 -7.54
CA ALA A 151 2.15 -20.21 -7.70
C ALA A 151 2.49 -19.92 -9.17
N ASN A 152 2.90 -20.94 -9.95
CA ASN A 152 3.18 -20.79 -11.38
C ASN A 152 1.93 -20.42 -12.18
N SER A 153 0.78 -21.01 -11.86
CA SER A 153 -0.48 -20.70 -12.55
C SER A 153 -0.95 -19.26 -12.27
N LEU A 154 -0.73 -18.76 -11.05
CA LEU A 154 -1.05 -17.39 -10.65
C LEU A 154 -0.10 -16.40 -11.32
N ALA A 155 1.20 -16.69 -11.32
CA ALA A 155 2.20 -15.86 -11.99
C ALA A 155 1.92 -15.71 -13.49
N LYS A 156 1.54 -16.81 -14.17
CA LYS A 156 1.16 -16.78 -15.60
C LYS A 156 -0.09 -15.92 -15.85
N ARG A 157 -1.07 -15.98 -14.95
CA ARG A 157 -2.29 -15.15 -15.04
C ARG A 157 -2.00 -13.68 -14.77
N ALA A 158 -1.15 -13.37 -13.79
CA ALA A 158 -0.70 -12.01 -13.51
C ALA A 158 0.06 -11.42 -14.71
N ALA A 159 0.93 -12.20 -15.35
CA ALA A 159 1.63 -11.79 -16.56
C ALA A 159 0.67 -11.53 -17.73
N ALA A 160 -0.36 -12.38 -17.90
CA ALA A 160 -1.39 -12.16 -18.92
C ALA A 160 -2.22 -10.90 -18.66
N ALA A 161 -2.56 -10.61 -17.40
CA ALA A 161 -3.26 -9.39 -17.02
C ALA A 161 -2.44 -8.12 -17.32
N ARG A 162 -1.12 -8.15 -17.07
CA ARG A 162 -0.20 -7.05 -17.44
C ARG A 162 -0.12 -6.82 -18.94
N ALA A 163 0.03 -7.90 -19.70
CA ALA A 163 0.10 -7.81 -21.15
C ALA A 163 -1.20 -7.22 -21.71
N ALA A 164 -2.36 -7.61 -21.14
CA ALA A 164 -3.65 -7.01 -21.49
C ALA A 164 -3.73 -5.52 -21.10
N HIS A 165 -3.21 -5.13 -19.93
CA HIS A 165 -3.18 -3.73 -19.51
C HIS A 165 -2.27 -2.87 -20.40
N SER A 166 -1.05 -3.33 -20.69
CA SER A 166 -0.12 -2.63 -21.59
C SER A 166 -0.68 -2.53 -23.01
N SER A 167 -1.36 -3.56 -23.50
CA SER A 167 -2.05 -3.52 -24.80
C SER A 167 -3.23 -2.54 -24.80
N ALA A 168 -3.96 -2.42 -23.68
CA ALA A 168 -5.02 -1.42 -23.53
C ALA A 168 -4.47 0.01 -23.49
N GLU A 169 -3.33 0.23 -22.84
CA GLU A 169 -2.63 1.51 -22.80
C GLU A 169 -2.11 1.91 -24.19
N GLU A 170 -1.49 0.98 -24.92
CA GLU A 170 -1.03 1.21 -26.30
C GLU A 170 -2.20 1.51 -27.24
N ALA A 171 -3.32 0.78 -27.10
CA ALA A 171 -4.54 1.07 -27.85
C ALA A 171 -5.12 2.45 -27.52
N ALA A 172 -5.06 2.88 -26.25
CA ALA A 172 -5.51 4.19 -25.81
C ALA A 172 -4.63 5.33 -26.34
N LEU A 173 -3.31 5.14 -26.39
CA LEU A 173 -2.36 6.12 -26.94
C LEU A 173 -2.53 6.32 -28.46
N ASN A 174 -3.03 5.31 -29.17
CA ASN A 174 -3.33 5.39 -30.60
C ASN A 174 -4.66 6.08 -30.93
N VAL A 175 -5.46 6.49 -29.93
CA VAL A 175 -6.71 7.24 -30.16
C VAL A 175 -6.38 8.71 -30.43
N THR A 176 -6.45 9.15 -31.69
CA THR A 176 -6.09 10.53 -32.08
C THR A 176 -7.25 11.54 -31.94
N GLY A 177 -8.47 11.07 -31.70
CA GLY A 177 -9.62 11.92 -31.36
C GLY A 177 -10.93 11.15 -31.16
N HIS A 178 -11.96 11.83 -30.65
CA HIS A 178 -13.30 11.28 -30.40
C HIS A 178 -14.04 10.76 -31.65
N LYS A 179 -13.48 10.98 -32.85
CA LYS A 179 -14.03 10.50 -34.13
C LYS A 179 -13.43 9.18 -34.58
N ASP A 180 -12.35 8.71 -33.92
CA ASP A 180 -11.70 7.43 -34.22
C ASP A 180 -12.42 6.29 -33.52
N THR A 181 -13.67 6.04 -33.93
CA THR A 181 -14.58 5.08 -33.31
C THR A 181 -14.03 3.66 -33.30
N GLU A 182 -13.22 3.29 -34.30
CA GLU A 182 -12.58 1.97 -34.40
C GLU A 182 -11.44 1.80 -33.39
N ALA A 183 -10.59 2.82 -33.22
CA ALA A 183 -9.54 2.82 -32.20
C ALA A 183 -10.14 2.86 -30.79
N LEU A 184 -11.23 3.61 -30.60
CA LEU A 184 -11.95 3.69 -29.32
C LEU A 184 -12.60 2.34 -28.95
N ALA A 185 -13.16 1.62 -29.92
CA ALA A 185 -13.71 0.29 -29.73
C ALA A 185 -12.62 -0.76 -29.46
N ALA A 186 -11.46 -0.66 -30.11
CA ALA A 186 -10.33 -1.53 -29.84
C ALA A 186 -9.78 -1.31 -28.41
N ALA A 187 -9.63 -0.06 -27.99
CA ALA A 187 -9.18 0.30 -26.65
C ALA A 187 -10.17 -0.15 -25.56
N SER A 188 -11.48 0.01 -25.77
CA SER A 188 -12.50 -0.44 -24.81
C SER A 188 -12.49 -1.97 -24.66
N THR A 189 -12.39 -2.70 -25.76
CA THR A 189 -12.34 -4.18 -25.74
C THR A 189 -11.08 -4.70 -25.05
N ALA A 190 -9.93 -4.06 -25.29
CA ALA A 190 -8.69 -4.38 -24.60
C ALA A 190 -8.78 -4.11 -23.09
N LEU A 191 -9.39 -2.99 -22.70
CA LEU A 191 -9.60 -2.60 -21.30
C LEU A 191 -10.57 -3.56 -20.58
N GLU A 192 -11.67 -3.96 -21.21
CA GLU A 192 -12.57 -4.99 -20.65
C GLU A 192 -11.85 -6.32 -20.41
N LYS A 193 -11.02 -6.75 -21.36
CA LYS A 193 -10.24 -7.99 -21.22
C LYS A 193 -9.23 -7.90 -20.09
N ALA A 194 -8.57 -6.75 -19.93
CA ALA A 194 -7.64 -6.50 -18.82
C ALA A 194 -8.36 -6.50 -17.46
N LEU A 195 -9.52 -5.85 -17.37
CA LEU A 195 -10.36 -5.82 -16.16
C LEU A 195 -10.89 -7.20 -15.78
N ALA A 196 -11.33 -8.01 -16.75
CA ALA A 196 -11.80 -9.36 -16.50
C ALA A 196 -10.70 -10.26 -15.90
N LEU A 197 -9.49 -10.20 -16.47
CA LEU A 197 -8.33 -10.94 -15.95
C LEU A 197 -7.91 -10.45 -14.56
N GLY A 198 -7.97 -9.13 -14.31
CA GLY A 198 -7.72 -8.55 -12.99
C GLY A 198 -8.72 -9.04 -11.94
N ARG A 199 -10.02 -9.06 -12.26
CA ARG A 199 -11.07 -9.57 -11.36
C ARG A 199 -10.92 -11.05 -11.04
N GLU A 200 -10.60 -11.90 -12.02
CA GLU A 200 -10.35 -13.33 -11.76
C GLU A 200 -9.14 -13.56 -10.85
N LEU A 201 -8.12 -12.70 -10.96
CA LEU A 201 -6.92 -12.78 -10.12
C LEU A 201 -7.21 -12.32 -8.69
N ALA A 202 -7.98 -11.25 -8.53
CA ALA A 202 -8.47 -10.76 -7.24
C ALA A 202 -9.39 -11.79 -6.56
N ALA A 203 -10.28 -12.47 -7.30
CA ALA A 203 -11.18 -13.48 -6.74
C ALA A 203 -10.46 -14.68 -6.09
N LYS A 204 -9.20 -14.95 -6.47
CA LYS A 204 -8.38 -16.03 -5.88
C LYS A 204 -7.66 -15.62 -4.60
N HIS A 205 -7.64 -14.34 -4.25
CA HIS A 205 -7.10 -13.80 -3.01
C HIS A 205 -8.15 -12.86 -2.39
N PRO A 206 -9.02 -13.34 -1.48
CA PRO A 206 -10.11 -12.51 -0.93
C PRO A 206 -9.56 -11.19 -0.39
N ASP A 207 -10.06 -10.11 -0.97
CA ASP A 207 -9.37 -8.84 -1.17
C ASP A 207 -9.74 -7.81 -0.07
N PRO A 208 -8.79 -7.09 0.55
CA PRO A 208 -9.05 -5.91 1.38
C PRO A 208 -9.78 -4.76 0.64
N LEU A 209 -9.88 -4.81 -0.69
CA LEU A 209 -10.66 -3.87 -1.50
C LEU A 209 -12.16 -4.19 -1.59
N GLY A 210 -12.58 -5.41 -1.21
CA GLY A 210 -14.00 -5.79 -1.21
C GLY A 210 -14.87 -4.85 -0.37
N ASN A 211 -14.32 -4.35 0.74
CA ASN A 211 -15.02 -3.40 1.62
C ASN A 211 -15.28 -2.03 0.97
N ILE A 212 -14.47 -1.61 -0.02
CA ILE A 212 -14.65 -0.30 -0.66
C ILE A 212 -15.79 -0.37 -1.68
N GLN A 213 -15.92 -1.48 -2.40
CA GLN A 213 -17.04 -1.71 -3.31
C GLN A 213 -18.35 -1.89 -2.53
N THR A 214 -18.34 -2.61 -1.41
CA THR A 214 -19.51 -2.74 -0.51
C THR A 214 -19.87 -1.41 0.16
N ALA A 215 -18.91 -0.56 0.49
CA ALA A 215 -19.17 0.77 1.07
C ALA A 215 -19.75 1.78 0.06
N VAL A 216 -19.41 1.66 -1.23
CA VAL A 216 -19.97 2.49 -2.30
C VAL A 216 -21.37 2.00 -2.71
N GLU A 217 -21.63 0.70 -2.65
CA GLU A 217 -22.98 0.13 -2.91
C GLU A 217 -23.97 0.38 -1.75
N GLN A 218 -23.48 0.80 -0.57
CA GLN A 218 -24.29 1.14 0.61
C GLN A 218 -24.51 2.66 0.81
N LEU A 219 -24.04 3.50 -0.12
CA LEU A 219 -24.32 4.94 -0.20
C LEU A 219 -25.32 5.22 -1.32
#